data_AF-A0A6P5XS99-F1
#
_entry.id   AF-A0A6P5XS99-F1
#
_cell.length_a   1.000
_cell.length_b   1.000
_cell.length_c   1.000
_cell.angle_alpha   90.00
_cell.angle_beta   90.00
_cell.angle_gamma   90.00
#
_symmetry.space_group_name_H-M   'P 1'
#
loop_
_entity.id
_entity.type
_entity.pdbx_description
1 polymer ?
#
loop_
_entity_poly.entity_id
_entity_poly.type
_entity_poly.pdbx_seq_one_letter_code
_entity_poly.pdbx_strand_id
1 'polypeptide(L)'
;MNNQYGEDQDAATVMGFEVPRSPDSSYNNAYPGNEDDARDPPVVPPHLHHTLFSYSASMTASGNLPLPENVILKHLYIENREVPRSVVAFGFTQRLHSQYVTVVLYKPVPRRRNTST
;
A
#
# COMPACT_ATOMS: atom_id res chain seq x y z
N MET A 1 25.59 15.36 -15.89
CA MET A 1 24.23 15.90 -15.78
C MET A 1 23.86 15.85 -14.31
N ASN A 2 23.99 17.00 -13.63
CA ASN A 2 23.74 17.13 -12.19
C ASN A 2 22.22 17.19 -11.98
N ASN A 3 21.65 16.16 -11.36
CA ASN A 3 20.27 16.19 -10.91
C ASN A 3 20.25 16.74 -9.48
N GLN A 4 20.21 18.07 -9.38
CA GLN A 4 20.01 18.79 -8.14
C GLN A 4 18.49 18.89 -7.92
N TYR A 5 17.90 17.83 -7.35
CA TYR A 5 16.49 17.87 -6.93
C TYR A 5 16.40 18.41 -5.50
N GLY A 6 15.95 19.66 -5.43
CA GLY A 6 15.29 20.35 -4.31
C GLY A 6 15.52 19.82 -2.91
N GLU A 7 16.40 20.51 -2.18
CA GLU A 7 16.28 20.70 -0.74
C GLU A 7 15.03 21.54 -0.45
N ASP A 8 13.84 20.94 -0.47
CA ASP A 8 12.62 21.53 0.08
C ASP A 8 12.00 20.52 1.06
N GLN A 9 12.68 20.32 2.20
CA GLN A 9 12.12 19.65 3.38
C GLN A 9 12.12 20.59 4.59
N ASP A 10 11.69 21.85 4.40
CA ASP A 10 11.29 22.72 5.51
C ASP A 10 9.88 22.37 6.02
N ALA A 11 9.65 21.08 6.28
CA ALA A 11 8.54 20.62 7.10
C ALA A 11 9.09 20.36 8.50
N ALA A 12 8.51 21.01 9.51
CA ALA A 12 8.84 20.76 10.92
C ALA A 12 8.83 19.24 11.19
N THR A 13 10.03 18.66 11.23
CA THR A 13 10.19 17.22 11.38
C THR A 13 10.18 16.93 12.87
N VAL A 14 9.22 16.11 13.30
CA VAL A 14 9.11 15.69 14.70
C VAL A 14 10.25 14.70 14.96
N MET A 15 11.12 15.03 15.92
CA MET A 15 12.26 14.19 16.31
C MET A 15 11.80 12.74 16.56
N GLY A 16 12.38 11.77 15.85
CA GLY A 16 12.01 10.35 15.94
C GLY A 16 10.97 9.87 14.90
N PHE A 17 10.47 10.78 14.06
CA PHE A 17 9.63 10.48 12.90
C PHE A 17 10.28 10.94 11.59
N GLU A 18 11.61 11.15 11.58
CA GLU A 18 12.34 11.38 10.34
C GLU A 18 12.09 10.21 9.36
N VAL A 19 11.77 10.53 8.11
CA VAL A 19 11.69 9.51 7.06
C VAL A 19 13.10 8.98 6.80
N PRO A 20 13.40 7.70 7.08
CA PRO A 20 14.73 7.18 6.85
C PRO A 20 15.05 7.23 5.35
N ARG A 21 16.25 7.71 5.01
CA ARG A 21 16.73 7.63 3.62
C ARG A 21 16.86 6.16 3.23
N SER A 22 16.44 5.84 2.01
CA SER A 22 16.70 4.54 1.43
C SER A 22 18.22 4.26 1.48
N PRO A 23 18.66 3.03 1.79
CA PRO A 23 20.08 2.70 1.80
C PRO A 23 20.72 2.93 0.43
N ASP A 24 21.93 3.49 0.39
CA ASP A 24 22.60 3.88 -0.86
C ASP A 24 22.96 2.68 -1.78
N SER A 25 23.10 1.47 -1.24
CA SER A 25 23.46 0.27 -2.02
C SER A 25 23.02 -1.08 -1.42
N SER A 26 22.14 -1.09 -0.40
CA SER A 26 21.81 -2.31 0.34
C SER A 26 20.74 -3.21 -0.31
N TYR A 27 20.14 -2.81 -1.43
CA TYR A 27 19.15 -3.63 -2.11
C TYR A 27 19.83 -4.77 -2.86
N ASN A 28 19.56 -6.02 -2.44
CA ASN A 28 20.01 -7.24 -3.10
C ASN A 28 18.81 -8.11 -3.47
N ASN A 29 18.99 -9.01 -4.44
CA ASN A 29 18.00 -10.01 -4.87
C ASN A 29 18.43 -11.44 -4.52
N ALA A 30 19.39 -11.62 -3.60
CA ALA A 30 19.74 -12.93 -3.08
C ALA A 30 18.55 -13.52 -2.32
N TYR A 31 18.36 -14.84 -2.43
CA TYR A 31 17.33 -15.52 -1.65
C TYR A 31 17.68 -15.40 -0.16
N PRO A 32 16.70 -15.07 0.70
CA PRO A 32 16.89 -15.07 2.15
C PRO A 32 17.42 -16.42 2.63
N GLY A 33 18.34 -16.38 3.59
CA GLY A 33 18.91 -17.58 4.22
C GLY A 33 18.15 -17.97 5.48
N ASN A 34 18.46 -19.15 6.03
CA ASN A 34 17.83 -19.63 7.28
C ASN A 34 18.08 -18.70 8.49
N GLU A 35 19.13 -17.88 8.44
CA GLU A 35 19.46 -16.88 9.45
C GLU A 35 18.50 -15.68 9.46
N ASP A 36 17.85 -15.38 8.33
CA ASP A 36 16.83 -14.32 8.22
C ASP A 36 15.50 -14.74 8.87
N ASP A 37 15.25 -16.05 8.95
CA ASP A 37 14.06 -16.65 9.57
C ASP A 37 14.18 -16.80 11.10
N ALA A 38 15.33 -16.43 11.69
CA ALA A 38 15.58 -16.61 13.12
C ALA A 38 14.70 -15.71 14.02
N ARG A 39 14.05 -14.69 13.46
CA ARG A 39 13.17 -13.77 14.18
C ARG A 39 11.77 -13.83 13.61
N ASP A 40 10.79 -14.02 14.48
CA ASP A 40 9.39 -13.96 14.08
C ASP A 40 9.04 -12.57 13.52
N PRO A 41 8.21 -12.50 12.46
CA PRO A 41 7.78 -11.23 11.91
C PRO A 41 6.92 -10.46 12.92
N PRO A 42 6.93 -9.12 12.87
CA PRO A 42 6.09 -8.32 13.73
C PRO A 42 4.60 -8.59 13.46
N VAL A 43 3.80 -8.49 14.52
CA VAL A 43 2.34 -8.61 14.43
C VAL A 43 1.76 -7.46 13.61
N VAL A 44 0.77 -7.77 12.77
CA VAL A 44 0.07 -6.77 11.96
C VAL A 44 -0.67 -5.78 12.86
N PRO A 45 -0.46 -4.47 12.70
CA PRO A 45 -1.20 -3.47 13.46
C PRO A 45 -2.71 -3.56 13.17
N PRO A 46 -3.58 -3.47 14.21
CA PRO A 46 -5.02 -3.64 14.04
C PRO A 46 -5.66 -2.58 13.12
N HIS A 47 -5.07 -1.38 13.08
CA HIS A 47 -5.49 -0.28 12.21
C HIS A 47 -5.52 -0.67 10.72
N LEU A 48 -4.66 -1.60 10.28
CA LEU A 48 -4.63 -2.04 8.88
C LEU A 48 -5.83 -2.90 8.46
N HIS A 49 -6.64 -3.36 9.41
CA HIS A 49 -7.89 -4.06 9.11
C HIS A 49 -9.04 -3.08 8.81
N HIS A 50 -8.93 -1.82 9.20
CA HIS A 50 -9.99 -0.81 9.10
C HIS A 50 -9.82 0.01 7.80
N THR A 51 -10.10 -0.63 6.66
CA THR A 51 -9.92 0.00 5.34
C THR A 51 -11.08 0.92 4.99
N LEU A 52 -10.84 2.01 4.24
CA LEU A 52 -11.94 2.86 3.73
C LEU A 52 -12.93 2.13 2.81
N PHE A 53 -12.54 0.95 2.31
CA PHE A 53 -13.35 0.12 1.41
C PHE A 53 -14.26 -0.87 2.12
N SER A 54 -14.12 -1.05 3.44
CA SER A 54 -15.04 -1.90 4.22
C SER A 54 -16.36 -1.21 4.55
N TYR A 55 -16.49 0.09 4.25
CA TYR A 55 -17.75 0.82 4.38
C TYR A 55 -18.72 0.41 3.27
N SER A 56 -20.01 0.31 3.62
CA SER A 56 -21.04 -0.17 2.70
C SER A 56 -21.09 0.67 1.42
N ALA A 57 -21.36 0.03 0.28
CA ALA A 57 -21.47 0.69 -1.02
C ALA A 57 -22.50 1.84 -1.05
N SER A 58 -23.42 1.85 -0.08
CA SER A 58 -24.40 2.92 0.14
C SER A 58 -23.74 4.25 0.57
N MET A 59 -22.65 4.24 1.35
CA MET A 59 -21.94 5.46 1.76
C MET A 59 -21.00 5.98 0.67
N THR A 60 -20.48 5.10 -0.19
CA THR A 60 -19.57 5.48 -1.29
C THR A 60 -20.30 6.10 -2.48
N ALA A 61 -21.61 5.86 -2.63
CA ALA A 61 -22.42 6.41 -3.72
C ALA A 61 -22.53 7.94 -3.67
N SER A 62 -22.34 8.55 -2.50
CA SER A 62 -22.26 10.01 -2.31
C SER A 62 -20.88 10.61 -2.63
N GLY A 63 -19.89 9.81 -3.03
CA GLY A 63 -18.52 10.29 -3.34
C GLY A 63 -17.69 10.75 -2.12
N ASN A 64 -18.31 10.89 -0.95
CA ASN A 64 -17.67 11.35 0.27
C ASN A 64 -17.23 10.15 1.11
N LEU A 65 -15.94 9.83 1.05
CA LEU A 65 -15.30 8.87 1.96
C LEU A 65 -15.03 9.54 3.32
N PRO A 66 -15.07 8.79 4.44
CA PRO A 66 -14.66 9.32 5.73
C PRO A 66 -13.17 9.70 5.70
N LEU A 67 -12.78 10.62 6.59
CA LEU A 67 -11.39 11.04 6.73
C LEU A 67 -10.52 9.83 7.08
N PRO A 68 -9.50 9.47 6.26
CA PRO A 68 -8.61 8.35 6.58
C PRO A 68 -7.75 8.65 7.81
N GLU A 69 -7.47 7.61 8.59
CA GLU A 69 -6.40 7.65 9.57
C GLU A 69 -5.03 7.74 8.86
N ASN A 70 -4.08 8.45 9.46
CA ASN A 70 -2.75 8.58 8.86
C ASN A 70 -2.03 7.22 8.70
N VAL A 71 -2.35 6.26 9.58
CA VAL A 71 -1.77 4.91 9.60
C VAL A 71 -2.16 4.08 8.38
N ILE A 72 -3.33 4.33 7.77
CA ILE A 72 -3.80 3.56 6.61
C ILE A 72 -3.31 4.12 5.27
N LEU A 73 -2.68 5.29 5.28
CA LEU A 73 -2.12 5.93 4.09
C LEU A 73 -0.90 5.15 3.60
N LYS A 74 -0.71 5.12 2.28
CA LYS A 74 0.39 4.41 1.61
C LYS A 74 0.35 2.87 1.74
N HIS A 75 -0.75 2.30 2.22
CA HIS A 75 -0.96 0.85 2.26
C HIS A 75 -1.80 0.36 1.09
N LEU A 76 -1.40 -0.78 0.50
CA LEU A 76 -2.10 -1.44 -0.60
C LEU A 76 -3.14 -2.41 -0.04
N TYR A 77 -4.38 -2.26 -0.48
CA TYR A 77 -5.50 -3.14 -0.16
C TYR A 77 -5.89 -3.96 -1.38
N ILE A 78 -6.22 -5.23 -1.15
CA ILE A 78 -6.64 -6.16 -2.20
C ILE A 78 -7.98 -6.73 -1.79
N GLU A 79 -8.97 -6.62 -2.68
CA GLU A 79 -10.29 -7.19 -2.42
C GLU A 79 -10.19 -8.72 -2.34
N ASN A 80 -10.59 -9.29 -1.18
CA ASN A 80 -10.56 -10.73 -0.95
C ASN A 80 -11.89 -11.39 -1.36
N ARG A 81 -12.09 -11.68 -2.65
CA ARG A 81 -13.25 -12.44 -3.18
C ARG A 81 -13.02 -13.95 -3.25
N GLU A 82 -14.04 -14.79 -3.25
CA GLU A 82 -13.79 -16.22 -3.52
C GLU A 82 -13.41 -16.47 -5.01
N VAL A 83 -12.64 -17.52 -5.27
CA VAL A 83 -12.20 -17.95 -6.61
C VAL A 83 -13.39 -18.62 -7.31
N PRO A 84 -13.62 -18.44 -8.63
CA PRO A 84 -12.75 -17.86 -9.65
C PRO A 84 -12.91 -16.35 -9.87
N ARG A 85 -11.83 -15.59 -9.66
CA ARG A 85 -11.77 -14.14 -9.95
C ARG A 85 -11.28 -13.91 -11.38
N SER A 86 -12.07 -13.22 -12.21
CA SER A 86 -11.63 -12.72 -13.53
C SER A 86 -10.88 -11.38 -13.43
N VAL A 87 -11.10 -10.64 -12.34
CA VAL A 87 -10.55 -9.31 -12.07
C VAL A 87 -10.15 -9.24 -10.59
N VAL A 88 -9.04 -8.58 -10.30
CA VAL A 88 -8.61 -8.21 -8.94
C VAL A 88 -8.71 -6.69 -8.80
N ALA A 89 -9.36 -6.24 -7.74
CA ALA A 89 -9.40 -4.84 -7.36
C ALA A 89 -8.28 -4.53 -6.35
N PHE A 90 -7.50 -3.50 -6.65
CA PHE A 90 -6.46 -2.93 -5.79
C PHE A 90 -6.92 -1.56 -5.31
N GLY A 91 -6.81 -1.30 -4.00
CA GLY A 91 -7.13 -0.03 -3.38
C GLY A 91 -5.91 0.60 -2.72
N PHE A 92 -5.74 1.91 -2.84
CA PHE A 92 -4.63 2.64 -2.20
C PHE A 92 -5.05 4.07 -1.88
N THR A 93 -4.70 4.55 -0.69
CA THR A 93 -4.98 5.92 -0.26
C THR A 93 -3.69 6.70 -0.04
N GLN A 94 -3.61 7.89 -0.62
CA GLN A 94 -2.49 8.81 -0.44
C GLN A 94 -2.97 10.21 -0.09
N ARG A 95 -2.10 10.94 0.61
CA ARG A 95 -2.28 12.37 0.86
C ARG A 95 -1.67 13.16 -0.29
N LEU A 96 -2.46 14.04 -0.89
CA LEU A 96 -2.04 15.03 -1.89
C LEU A 96 -2.28 16.42 -1.30
N HIS A 97 -1.21 17.10 -0.89
CA HIS A 97 -1.27 18.35 -0.11
C HIS A 97 -2.13 18.22 1.17
N SER A 98 -3.25 18.93 1.23
CA SER A 98 -4.21 18.93 2.35
C SER A 98 -5.40 18.00 2.14
N GLN A 99 -5.40 17.24 1.03
CA GLN A 99 -6.51 16.35 0.67
C GLN A 99 -6.04 14.88 0.60
N TYR A 100 -7.01 13.97 0.65
CA TYR A 100 -6.79 12.54 0.55
C TYR A 100 -7.43 12.00 -0.71
N VAL A 101 -6.68 11.20 -1.46
CA VAL A 101 -7.13 10.56 -2.69
C VAL A 101 -7.06 9.06 -2.49
N THR A 102 -8.18 8.40 -2.72
CA THR A 102 -8.30 6.94 -2.69
C THR A 102 -8.49 6.44 -4.12
N VAL A 103 -7.56 5.63 -4.59
CA VAL A 103 -7.54 5.08 -5.96
C VAL A 103 -7.95 3.62 -5.91
N VAL A 104 -8.80 3.20 -6.85
CA VAL A 104 -9.16 1.79 -7.09
C VAL A 104 -8.76 1.40 -8.51
N LEU A 105 -7.91 0.39 -8.63
CA LEU A 105 -7.49 -0.19 -9.90
C LEU A 105 -8.08 -1.59 -10.06
N TYR A 106 -8.82 -1.80 -11.15
CA TYR A 106 -9.32 -3.11 -11.54
C TYR A 106 -8.39 -3.72 -12.59
N LYS A 107 -7.73 -4.83 -12.24
CA LYS A 107 -6.80 -5.53 -13.13
C LYS A 107 -7.33 -6.92 -13.48
N PRO A 108 -7.50 -7.27 -14.76
CA PRO A 108 -7.86 -8.62 -15.18
C PRO A 108 -6.79 -9.64 -14.79
N VAL A 109 -7.21 -10.84 -14.37
CA VAL A 109 -6.31 -11.97 -14.10
C VAL A 109 -6.39 -12.94 -15.29
N PRO A 110 -5.26 -13.23 -15.97
CA PRO A 110 -5.24 -14.24 -17.02
C PRO A 110 -5.72 -15.58 -16.47
N ARG A 111 -6.75 -16.16 -17.09
CA ARG A 111 -7.11 -17.55 -16.82
C ARG A 111 -6.02 -18.43 -17.38
N ARG A 112 -5.28 -19.14 -16.52
CA ARG A 112 -4.35 -20.18 -16.97
C ARG A 112 -5.20 -21.23 -17.70
N ARG A 113 -5.16 -21.21 -19.03
CA ARG A 113 -5.74 -22.28 -19.85
C ARG A 113 -4.90 -23.52 -19.54
N ASN A 114 -5.49 -24.45 -18.80
CA ASN A 114 -5.01 -25.81 -18.67
C ASN A 114 -5.02 -26.44 -20.06
N THR A 115 -3.92 -26.30 -20.81
CA THR A 115 -3.67 -27.09 -22.01
C THR A 115 -3.22 -28.47 -21.56
N SER A 116 -4.18 -29.27 -21.12
CA SER A 116 -4.04 -30.72 -21.05
C SER A 116 -4.61 -31.29 -22.35
N THR A 117 -3.74 -31.45 -23.35
CA THR A 117 -3.90 -32.34 -24.51
C THR A 117 -2.52 -32.65 -25.03
#